data_AF-A0A841ZVI7-F1
#
_entry.id   AF-A0A841ZVI7-F1
#
_cell.length_a   1.000
_cell.length_b   1.000
_cell.length_c   1.000
_cell.angle_alpha   90.00
_cell.angle_beta   90.00
_cell.angle_gamma   90.00
#
_symmetry.space_group_name_H-M   'P 1'
#
loop_
_entity.id
_entity.type
_entity.pdbx_description
1 polymer ?
#
loop_
_entity_poly.entity_id
_entity_poly.type
_entity_poly.pdbx_seq_one_letter_code
_entity_poly.pdbx_strand_id
1 'polypeptide(L)'
;MDFQRLLLTKDCELFRFSAGLESLAYLLFVDTFSPAPKSFGEAMFENDFIPNDNHILVQCAILRELTTLEREEILSFAEKLLSSKPSIDYMVYFFYAEADLESDYPEGDGVFDLVNKTNELFKSNIVIEDTSSINNIVQK
;
A
#
# COMPACT_ATOMS: atom_id res chain seq x y z
N MET A 1 7.55 15.98 -5.61
CA MET A 1 6.78 14.93 -6.30
C MET A 1 5.33 15.00 -5.82
N ASP A 2 4.37 14.73 -6.69
CA ASP A 2 2.96 14.65 -6.31
C ASP A 2 2.58 13.19 -6.04
N PHE A 3 1.60 12.97 -5.17
CA PHE A 3 1.05 11.64 -4.93
C PHE A 3 -0.47 11.66 -4.95
N GLN A 4 -1.07 10.55 -5.38
CA GLN A 4 -2.50 10.33 -5.38
C GLN A 4 -2.80 8.95 -4.80
N ARG A 5 -3.75 8.88 -3.86
CA ARG A 5 -4.28 7.59 -3.41
C ARG A 5 -5.26 7.07 -4.45
N LEU A 6 -5.02 5.86 -4.96
CA LEU A 6 -5.86 5.20 -5.96
C LEU A 6 -6.81 4.18 -5.34
N LEU A 7 -6.39 3.49 -4.28
CA LEU A 7 -7.21 2.50 -3.60
C LEU A 7 -7.04 2.63 -2.08
N LEU A 8 -8.16 2.54 -1.37
CA LEU A 8 -8.22 2.39 0.09
C LEU A 8 -9.23 1.30 0.41
N THR A 9 -8.75 0.19 0.94
CA THR A 9 -9.60 -0.84 1.54
C THR A 9 -9.20 -1.03 3.00
N LYS A 10 -9.87 -1.97 3.68
CA LYS A 10 -9.50 -2.36 5.04
C LYS A 10 -8.07 -2.91 5.12
N ASP A 11 -7.64 -3.64 4.10
CA ASP A 11 -6.43 -4.45 4.14
C ASP A 11 -5.38 -3.98 3.12
N CYS A 12 -5.68 -2.99 2.28
CA CYS A 12 -4.70 -2.45 1.33
C CYS A 12 -4.85 -0.95 1.03
N GLU A 13 -3.71 -0.31 0.77
CA GLU A 13 -3.65 1.06 0.24
C GLU A 13 -2.76 1.11 -0.99
N LEU A 14 -3.24 1.70 -2.09
CA LEU A 14 -2.47 1.92 -3.31
C LEU A 14 -2.30 3.42 -3.56
N PHE A 15 -1.06 3.83 -3.81
CA PHE A 15 -0.71 5.20 -4.17
C PHE A 15 0.02 5.24 -5.51
N ARG A 16 -0.18 6.33 -6.25
CA ARG A 16 0.62 6.70 -7.42
C ARG A 16 1.46 7.92 -7.09
N PHE A 17 2.73 7.90 -7.49
CA PHE A 17 3.63 9.04 -7.45
C PHE A 17 3.90 9.55 -8.86
N SER A 18 3.88 10.87 -9.04
CA SER A 18 4.00 11.53 -10.34
C SER A 18 4.92 12.75 -10.29
N ALA A 19 5.54 13.04 -11.43
CA ALA A 19 6.22 14.31 -11.69
C ALA A 19 5.53 15.00 -12.89
N GLY A 20 4.70 16.00 -12.60
CA GLY A 20 3.86 16.62 -13.62
C GLY A 20 2.82 15.64 -14.14
N LEU A 21 2.85 15.32 -15.44
CA LEU A 21 1.93 14.37 -16.08
C LEU A 21 2.46 12.94 -16.14
N GLU A 22 3.71 12.72 -15.73
CA GLU A 22 4.37 11.41 -15.80
C GLU A 22 4.16 10.64 -14.49
N SER A 23 3.60 9.43 -14.59
CA SER A 23 3.59 8.44 -13.51
C SER A 23 5.01 7.92 -13.30
N LEU A 24 5.49 7.93 -12.05
CA LEU A 24 6.84 7.48 -11.69
C LEU A 24 6.83 6.12 -11.01
N ALA A 25 5.91 5.94 -10.06
CA ALA A 25 5.85 4.75 -9.25
C ALA A 25 4.46 4.51 -8.66
N TYR A 26 4.20 3.25 -8.34
CA TYR A 26 3.03 2.80 -7.61
C TYR A 26 3.48 2.17 -6.30
N LEU A 27 2.93 2.62 -5.18
CA LEU A 27 3.26 2.12 -3.84
C LEU A 27 2.03 1.41 -3.27
N LEU A 28 2.18 0.11 -3.03
CA LEU A 28 1.15 -0.74 -2.45
C LEU A 28 1.54 -1.11 -1.01
N PHE A 29 0.63 -0.84 -0.09
CA PHE A 29 0.63 -1.38 1.26
C PHE A 29 -0.40 -2.50 1.32
N VAL A 30 0.02 -3.69 1.76
CA VAL A 30 -0.89 -4.78 2.11
C VAL A 30 -0.70 -5.06 3.59
N ASP A 31 -1.76 -4.83 4.34
CA ASP A 31 -1.83 -5.19 5.73
C ASP A 31 -2.16 -6.68 5.83
N THR A 32 -1.20 -7.48 6.26
CA THR A 32 -1.38 -8.94 6.32
C THR A 32 -1.95 -9.42 7.64
N PHE A 33 -2.48 -8.52 8.49
CA PHE A 33 -3.02 -8.79 9.85
C PHE A 33 -3.34 -10.27 10.07
N SER A 34 -2.34 -11.02 10.52
CA SER A 34 -2.57 -12.36 11.00
C SER A 34 -3.25 -12.19 12.35
N PRO A 35 -4.46 -12.76 12.57
CA PRO A 35 -5.14 -12.60 13.84
C PRO A 35 -4.20 -13.04 14.96
N ALA A 36 -3.91 -12.11 15.88
CA ALA A 36 -3.04 -12.39 17.00
C ALA A 36 -3.59 -13.62 17.76
N PRO A 37 -2.74 -14.60 18.11
CA PRO A 37 -3.18 -15.73 18.90
C PRO A 37 -3.84 -15.22 20.20
N LYS A 38 -4.87 -15.92 20.70
CA LYS A 38 -5.64 -15.49 21.89
C LYS A 38 -4.78 -15.17 23.12
N SER A 39 -3.59 -15.74 23.19
CA SER A 39 -2.56 -15.49 24.21
C SER A 39 -1.92 -14.09 24.16
N PHE A 40 -2.09 -13.32 23.08
CA PHE A 40 -1.49 -11.98 22.94
C PHE A 40 -2.00 -10.98 23.99
N GLY A 41 -3.29 -11.06 24.33
CA GLY A 41 -3.87 -10.23 25.40
C GLY A 41 -3.34 -10.57 26.79
N GLU A 42 -2.88 -11.82 26.99
CA GLU A 42 -2.29 -12.29 28.24
C GLU A 42 -0.80 -11.90 28.31
N ALA A 43 -0.09 -11.95 27.17
CA ALA A 43 1.33 -11.63 27.06
C ALA A 43 1.66 -10.11 27.18
N MET A 44 0.67 -9.22 26.99
CA MET A 44 0.87 -7.76 27.18
C MET A 44 1.28 -7.36 28.61
N PHE A 45 1.01 -8.21 29.60
CA PHE A 45 1.34 -7.95 31.01
C PHE A 45 2.65 -8.61 31.46
N GLU A 46 3.34 -9.31 30.56
CA GLU A 46 4.63 -9.95 30.85
C GLU A 46 5.80 -9.01 30.52
N ASN A 47 6.86 -9.03 31.34
CA ASN A 47 8.03 -8.15 31.19
C ASN A 47 8.87 -8.43 29.93
N ASP A 48 8.60 -9.54 29.25
CA ASP A 48 9.37 -10.07 28.11
C ASP A 48 8.53 -10.06 26.83
N PHE A 49 7.62 -9.09 26.70
CA PHE A 49 6.71 -8.96 25.55
C PHE A 49 7.48 -8.99 24.21
N ILE A 50 7.24 -10.03 23.43
CA ILE A 50 7.67 -10.13 22.03
C ILE A 50 6.49 -9.63 21.19
N PRO A 51 6.63 -8.50 20.47
CA PRO A 51 5.58 -8.01 19.58
C PRO A 51 5.14 -9.10 18.62
N ASN A 52 3.84 -9.21 18.38
CA ASN A 52 3.33 -10.09 17.33
C ASN A 52 3.87 -9.62 15.98
N ASP A 53 4.10 -10.56 15.08
CA ASP A 53 4.57 -10.37 13.71
C ASP A 53 3.51 -9.63 12.86
N ASN A 54 3.24 -8.36 13.18
CA ASN A 54 2.43 -7.46 12.37
C ASN A 54 3.26 -7.04 11.17
N HIS A 55 3.23 -7.85 10.12
CA HIS A 55 3.94 -7.55 8.88
C HIS A 55 3.04 -6.72 7.96
N ILE A 56 3.52 -5.53 7.61
CA ILE A 56 2.98 -4.77 6.49
C ILE A 56 3.91 -4.99 5.32
N LEU A 57 3.37 -5.61 4.27
CA LEU A 57 4.08 -5.73 3.01
C LEU A 57 4.00 -4.41 2.27
N VAL A 58 5.15 -3.79 2.02
CA VAL A 58 5.24 -2.56 1.24
C VAL A 58 6.01 -2.83 -0.04
N GLN A 59 5.34 -2.67 -1.18
CA GLN A 59 5.93 -2.88 -2.50
C GLN A 59 5.83 -1.59 -3.32
N CYS A 60 6.89 -1.25 -4.04
CA CYS A 60 6.95 -0.09 -4.91
C CYS A 60 7.31 -0.51 -6.34
N ALA A 61 6.33 -0.45 -7.23
CA ALA A 61 6.52 -0.66 -8.66
C ALA A 61 7.02 0.65 -9.29
N ILE A 62 8.19 0.66 -9.92
CA ILE A 62 8.78 1.85 -10.56
C ILE A 62 8.67 1.73 -12.08
N LEU A 63 8.27 2.81 -12.75
CA LEU A 63 8.12 2.86 -14.21
C LEU A 63 9.41 3.26 -14.92
N ARG A 64 10.32 3.92 -14.19
CA ARG A 64 11.67 4.24 -14.62
C ARG A 64 12.62 4.22 -13.44
N GLU A 65 13.91 4.34 -13.72
CA GLU A 65 14.90 4.56 -12.67
C GLU A 65 14.57 5.85 -11.91
N LEU A 66 14.50 5.73 -10.58
CA LEU A 66 14.25 6.86 -9.68
C LEU A 66 15.57 7.54 -9.35
N THR A 67 15.54 8.88 -9.29
CA THR A 67 16.62 9.64 -8.67
C THR A 67 16.69 9.34 -7.17
N THR A 68 17.84 9.60 -6.54
CA THR A 68 18.00 9.45 -5.09
C THR A 68 16.93 10.22 -4.32
N LEU A 69 16.63 11.45 -4.75
CA LEU A 69 15.63 12.30 -4.11
C LEU A 69 14.22 11.72 -4.22
N GLU A 70 13.80 11.26 -5.41
CA GLU A 70 12.49 10.62 -5.62
C GLU A 70 12.34 9.37 -4.74
N ARG A 71 13.39 8.55 -4.68
CA ARG A 71 13.40 7.35 -3.84
C ARG A 71 13.29 7.69 -2.35
N GLU A 72 14.03 8.68 -1.87
CA GLU A 72 13.97 9.15 -0.48
C GLU A 72 12.59 9.73 -0.13
N GLU A 73 11.95 10.45 -1.05
CA GLU A 73 10.60 10.97 -0.86
C GLU A 73 9.57 9.82 -0.70
N ILE A 74 9.64 8.77 -1.53
CA ILE A 74 8.77 7.59 -1.41
C ILE A 74 9.01 6.85 -0.08
N LEU A 75 10.27 6.64 0.29
CA LEU A 75 10.63 5.99 1.56
C LEU A 75 10.14 6.79 2.76
N SER A 76 10.35 8.12 2.76
CA SER A 76 9.88 9.00 3.84
C SER A 76 8.36 9.04 3.92
N PHE A 77 7.66 8.97 2.78
CA PHE A 77 6.21 8.84 2.74
C PHE A 77 5.75 7.55 3.42
N ALA A 78 6.35 6.41 3.06
CA ALA A 78 6.01 5.13 3.66
C ALA A 78 6.28 5.10 5.17
N GLU A 79 7.42 5.63 5.61
CA GLU A 79 7.77 5.75 7.02
C GLU A 79 6.75 6.60 7.79
N LYS A 80 6.34 7.75 7.24
CA LYS A 80 5.34 8.61 7.89
C LYS A 80 3.99 7.92 8.03
N LEU A 81 3.52 7.21 7.01
CA LEU A 81 2.25 6.46 7.10
C LEU A 81 2.33 5.39 8.20
N LEU A 82 3.44 4.65 8.25
CA LEU A 82 3.63 3.54 9.17
C LEU A 82 4.00 3.99 10.60
N SER A 83 4.54 5.19 10.77
CA SER A 83 4.90 5.74 12.09
C SER A 83 3.73 5.82 13.07
N SER A 84 2.50 5.85 12.55
CA SER A 84 1.27 5.84 13.35
C SER A 84 0.91 4.47 13.93
N LYS A 85 1.52 3.39 13.42
CA LYS A 85 1.23 2.03 13.84
C LYS A 85 2.37 1.49 14.73
N PRO A 86 2.12 1.14 16.00
CA PRO A 86 3.18 0.69 16.91
C PRO A 86 3.70 -0.71 16.55
N SER A 87 5.01 -0.91 16.65
CA SER A 87 5.71 -2.22 16.52
C SER A 87 5.48 -2.95 15.19
N ILE A 88 5.71 -2.29 14.07
CA ILE A 88 5.69 -2.93 12.74
C ILE A 88 7.09 -2.95 12.14
N ASP A 89 7.54 -4.16 11.80
CA ASP A 89 8.67 -4.36 10.91
C ASP A 89 8.17 -4.32 9.47
N TYR A 90 8.79 -3.45 8.65
CA TYR A 90 8.49 -3.35 7.23
C TYR A 90 9.76 -3.13 6.40
N MET A 91 9.70 -3.54 5.15
CA MET A 91 10.70 -3.22 4.13
C MET A 91 9.96 -2.78 2.88
N VAL A 92 10.43 -1.70 2.24
CA VAL A 92 9.90 -1.26 0.95
C VAL A 92 10.64 -2.00 -0.16
N TYR A 93 9.97 -2.95 -0.79
CA TYR A 93 10.50 -3.71 -1.93
C TYR A 93 10.27 -2.97 -3.24
N PHE A 94 11.35 -2.50 -3.88
CA PHE A 94 11.28 -1.84 -5.19
C PHE A 94 11.45 -2.85 -6.32
N PHE A 95 10.63 -2.73 -7.37
CA PHE A 95 10.73 -3.54 -8.58
C PHE A 95 10.29 -2.73 -9.81
N TYR A 96 10.79 -3.08 -10.99
CA TYR A 96 10.39 -2.43 -12.24
C TYR A 96 9.02 -2.93 -12.71
N ALA A 97 8.11 -2.00 -12.99
CA ALA A 97 6.86 -2.26 -13.65
C ALA A 97 7.08 -2.36 -15.17
N GLU A 98 6.50 -3.37 -15.81
CA GLU A 98 6.58 -3.53 -17.27
C GLU A 98 5.67 -2.56 -18.04
N ALA A 99 4.62 -2.06 -17.37
CA ALA A 99 3.67 -1.12 -17.94
C ALA A 99 3.10 -0.18 -16.88
N ASP A 100 2.63 0.99 -17.33
CA ASP A 100 1.85 1.90 -16.51
C ASP A 100 0.50 1.27 -16.16
N LEU A 101 0.01 1.55 -14.95
CA LEU A 101 -1.30 1.17 -14.46
C LEU A 101 -2.34 2.10 -15.11
N GLU A 102 -2.56 1.93 -16.41
CA GLU A 102 -3.57 2.68 -17.18
C GLU A 102 -4.95 2.28 -16.65
N SER A 103 -5.57 3.14 -15.85
CA SER A 103 -6.95 2.99 -15.40
C SER A 103 -7.68 4.30 -15.61
N ASP A 104 -8.81 4.23 -16.31
CA ASP A 104 -9.81 5.29 -16.23
C ASP A 104 -10.28 5.42 -14.78
N TYR A 105 -10.75 6.61 -14.41
CA TYR A 105 -11.12 6.96 -13.04
C TYR A 105 -11.98 5.84 -12.40
N PRO A 106 -11.60 5.26 -11.25
CA PRO A 106 -12.20 4.04 -10.75
C PRO A 106 -13.55 4.35 -10.08
N GLU A 107 -14.60 4.50 -10.90
CA GLU A 107 -15.98 4.55 -10.46
C GLU A 107 -16.70 3.25 -10.86
N GLY A 108 -17.52 2.70 -9.96
CA GLY A 108 -18.29 1.48 -10.22
C GLY A 108 -17.40 0.30 -10.60
N ASP A 109 -17.61 -0.25 -11.80
CA ASP A 109 -16.86 -1.40 -12.32
C ASP A 109 -15.36 -1.09 -12.55
N GLY A 110 -14.98 0.19 -12.69
CA GLY A 110 -13.59 0.62 -12.84
C GLY A 110 -12.72 0.31 -11.62
N VAL A 111 -13.33 0.15 -10.44
CA VAL A 111 -12.58 -0.25 -9.24
C VAL A 111 -12.12 -1.72 -9.32
N PHE A 112 -12.94 -2.61 -9.88
CA PHE A 112 -12.55 -4.00 -10.09
C PHE A 112 -11.42 -4.13 -11.11
N ASP A 113 -11.46 -3.33 -12.18
CA ASP A 113 -10.37 -3.27 -13.17
C ASP A 113 -9.06 -2.79 -12.54
N LEU A 114 -9.11 -1.72 -11.74
CA LEU A 114 -7.95 -1.22 -11.00
C LEU A 114 -7.36 -2.29 -10.07
N VAL A 115 -8.21 -3.03 -9.35
CA VAL A 115 -7.77 -4.10 -8.44
C VAL A 115 -7.15 -5.26 -9.21
N ASN A 116 -7.74 -5.66 -10.33
CA ASN A 116 -7.19 -6.72 -11.18
C ASN A 116 -5.81 -6.33 -11.71
N LYS A 117 -5.67 -5.11 -12.26
CA LYS A 117 -4.37 -4.59 -12.73
C LYS A 117 -3.35 -4.46 -11.61
N THR A 118 -3.79 -4.08 -10.41
CA THR A 118 -2.93 -4.05 -9.22
C THR A 118 -2.46 -5.45 -8.86
N ASN A 119 -3.36 -6.44 -8.84
CA ASN A 119 -3.01 -7.83 -8.57
C ASN A 119 -2.04 -8.39 -9.60
N GLU A 120 -2.23 -8.09 -10.87
CA GLU A 120 -1.31 -8.48 -11.95
C GLU A 120 0.08 -7.84 -11.76
N LEU A 121 0.13 -6.53 -11.53
CA LEU A 121 1.38 -5.78 -11.40
C LEU A 121 2.19 -6.19 -10.16
N PHE A 122 1.53 -6.31 -9.01
CA PHE A 122 2.18 -6.59 -7.74
C PHE A 122 2.26 -8.08 -7.40
N LYS A 123 1.65 -8.94 -8.23
CA LYS A 123 1.45 -10.37 -7.96
C LYS A 123 0.76 -10.58 -6.59
N SER A 124 -0.23 -9.74 -6.30
CA SER A 124 -1.03 -9.78 -5.07
C SER A 124 -2.37 -10.49 -5.29
N ASN A 125 -3.09 -10.76 -4.19
CA ASN A 125 -4.42 -11.38 -4.20
C ASN A 125 -5.44 -10.51 -3.44
N ILE A 126 -5.49 -9.22 -3.76
CA ILE A 126 -6.47 -8.29 -3.19
C ILE A 126 -7.85 -8.70 -3.67
N VAL A 127 -8.77 -8.94 -2.75
CA VAL A 127 -10.17 -9.29 -3.04
C VAL A 127 -11.08 -8.17 -2.52
N ILE A 128 -11.97 -7.68 -3.37
CA ILE A 128 -12.99 -6.70 -3.00
C ILE A 128 -14.36 -7.38 -3.19
N GLU A 129 -15.09 -7.56 -2.09
CA GLU A 129 -16.42 -8.17 -2.10
C GLU A 129 -17.54 -7.13 -2.30
N ASP A 130 -17.30 -5.86 -1.94
CA ASP A 130 -18.28 -4.78 -2.06
C ASP A 130 -17.60 -3.42 -2.32
N THR A 131 -17.91 -2.81 -3.47
CA THR A 131 -17.39 -1.49 -3.87
C THR A 131 -18.07 -0.33 -3.14
N SER A 132 -19.22 -0.55 -2.49
CA SER A 132 -19.93 0.48 -1.71
C SER A 132 -19.17 0.95 -0.47
N SER A 133 -18.22 0.13 0.01
CA SER A 133 -17.33 0.42 1.13
C SER A 133 -16.05 1.17 0.73
N ILE A 134 -15.79 1.29 -0.58
CA ILE A 134 -14.62 2.01 -1.10
C ILE A 134 -14.98 3.49 -1.08
N ASN A 135 -14.55 4.10 0.00
CA ASN A 135 -14.75 5.50 0.28
C ASN A 135 -14.23 6.34 -0.91
N ASN A 136 -15.16 6.90 -1.70
CA ASN A 136 -14.90 7.96 -2.68
C ASN A 136 -14.46 9.23 -1.95
N ILE A 137 -13.29 9.20 -1.30
CA ILE A 137 -12.70 10.36 -0.64
C ILE A 137 -11.90 11.09 -1.71
N VAL A 138 -12.62 11.80 -2.56
CA VAL A 138 -12.10 13.03 -3.18
C VAL A 138 -12.01 14.05 -2.04
N GLN A 139 -10.86 14.15 -1.38
CA GLN A 139 -10.56 15.35 -0.60
C GLN A 139 -10.26 16.46 -1.61
N LYS A 140 -11.21 17.40 -1.73
CA LYS A 140 -10.99 18.71 -2.35
C LYS A 140 -10.06 19.57 -1.51
#